data_AF-A0A7X6ZJF4-F1
#
_entry.id   AF-A0A7X6ZJF4-F1
#
_cell.length_a   1.000
_cell.length_b   1.000
_cell.length_c   1.000
_cell.angle_alpha   90.00
_cell.angle_beta   90.00
_cell.angle_gamma   90.00
#
_symmetry.space_group_name_H-M   'P 1'
#
loop_
_entity.id
_entity.type
_entity.pdbx_description
1 polymer ?
#
loop_
_entity_poly.entity_id
_entity_poly.type
_entity_poly.pdbx_seq_one_letter_code
_entity_poly.pdbx_strand_id
1 'polypeptide(L)'
;HPSIIINSTPEAQIFPAESSLDGKIKSLGKTPFMLKNFDLEEINWRIWAVGYKDSILNFVPNPMGKNIFEIKLEPEKDPVVINMQTLIAKKLKKQQIAKVLKYSSIAPLLLGPTFVWLAHNDFTEAKDIKKDLEQPSSGSGPHFDKLKQKNADAIHLGKNTVLIGSSLHFTGVLMLTIGISLDC
;
A
#
# COMPACT_ATOMS: atom_id res chain seq x y z
N HIS A 1 -24.22 -16.80 12.04
CA HIS A 1 -23.20 -17.23 11.06
C HIS A 1 -22.02 -17.84 11.79
N PRO A 2 -21.48 -18.98 11.31
CA PRO A 2 -20.29 -19.57 11.87
C PRO A 2 -19.13 -18.57 11.81
N SER A 3 -18.37 -18.46 12.89
CA SER A 3 -17.24 -17.55 12.99
C SER A 3 -16.19 -18.08 13.95
N ILE A 4 -14.92 -17.82 13.65
CA ILE A 4 -13.81 -18.03 14.58
C ILE A 4 -13.48 -16.68 15.20
N ILE A 5 -13.39 -16.61 16.51
CA ILE A 5 -13.05 -15.42 17.29
C ILE A 5 -11.87 -15.77 18.18
N ILE A 6 -10.78 -15.03 18.05
CA ILE A 6 -9.56 -15.23 18.84
C ILE A 6 -9.23 -13.95 19.55
N ASN A 7 -9.23 -14.02 20.87
CA ASN A 7 -8.75 -12.99 21.77
C ASN A 7 -7.48 -13.49 22.44
N SER A 8 -6.51 -12.60 22.62
CA SER A 8 -5.34 -12.92 23.44
C SER A 8 -4.98 -11.80 24.39
N THR A 9 -4.34 -12.17 25.50
CA THR A 9 -3.70 -11.25 26.43
C THR A 9 -2.24 -11.65 26.56
N PRO A 10 -1.29 -10.84 26.09
CA PRO A 10 -1.44 -9.56 25.37
C PRO A 10 -1.99 -9.75 23.95
N GLU A 11 -2.17 -8.65 23.21
CA GLU A 11 -2.40 -8.71 21.77
C GLU A 11 -1.25 -9.41 21.04
N ALA A 12 -1.60 -10.31 20.12
CA ALA A 12 -0.67 -11.14 19.38
C ALA A 12 -0.96 -11.13 17.87
N GLN A 13 0.08 -11.40 17.08
CA GLN A 13 -0.06 -11.68 15.65
C GLN A 13 -0.40 -13.15 15.43
N ILE A 14 -1.22 -13.40 14.42
CA ILE A 14 -1.64 -14.75 14.04
C ILE A 14 -0.94 -15.12 12.74
N PHE A 15 -0.38 -16.31 12.69
CA PHE A 15 0.36 -16.86 11.56
C PHE A 15 -0.06 -18.31 11.29
N PRO A 16 0.14 -18.85 10.07
CA PRO A 16 0.09 -20.30 9.86
C PRO A 16 1.19 -21.00 10.68
N ALA A 17 0.88 -22.10 11.36
CA ALA A 17 1.81 -22.74 12.29
C ALA A 17 3.09 -23.27 11.63
N GLU A 18 2.97 -23.80 10.41
CA GLU A 18 4.08 -24.42 9.65
C GLU A 18 5.07 -23.39 9.08
N SER A 19 4.71 -22.11 9.08
CA SER A 19 5.54 -21.08 8.48
C SER A 19 6.62 -20.59 9.44
N SER A 20 7.84 -20.47 8.94
CA SER A 20 8.93 -19.88 9.71
C SER A 20 8.76 -18.36 9.87
N LEU A 21 8.87 -17.87 11.10
CA LEU A 21 8.75 -16.45 11.43
C LEU A 21 9.91 -15.59 10.90
N ASP A 22 11.03 -16.21 10.54
CA ASP A 22 12.17 -15.55 9.92
C ASP A 22 12.02 -15.35 8.39
N GLY A 23 10.99 -15.93 7.77
CA GLY A 23 10.74 -15.90 6.33
C GLY A 23 9.83 -14.75 5.84
N LYS A 24 9.46 -14.80 4.56
CA LYS A 24 8.43 -13.92 3.97
C LYS A 24 7.03 -14.46 4.31
N ILE A 25 6.69 -14.48 5.59
CA ILE A 25 5.40 -14.97 6.07
C ILE A 25 4.32 -13.88 5.98
N LYS A 26 3.09 -14.28 5.64
CA LYS A 26 1.92 -13.41 5.73
C LYS A 26 1.20 -13.67 7.04
N SER A 27 1.10 -12.65 7.89
CA SER A 27 0.22 -12.70 9.05
C SER A 27 -1.23 -12.82 8.58
N LEU A 28 -2.00 -13.67 9.26
CA LEU A 28 -3.44 -13.81 9.07
C LEU A 28 -4.19 -12.62 9.69
N GLY A 29 -3.62 -12.01 10.72
CA GLY A 29 -4.19 -10.88 11.42
C GLY A 29 -3.57 -10.66 12.79
N LYS A 30 -4.19 -9.80 13.59
CA LYS A 30 -3.85 -9.57 14.99
C LYS A 30 -5.08 -9.78 15.85
N THR A 31 -4.89 -10.25 17.07
CA THR A 31 -5.96 -10.33 18.06
C THR A 31 -6.34 -8.92 18.56
N PRO A 32 -7.63 -8.65 18.84
CA PRO A 32 -8.77 -9.54 18.64
C PRO A 32 -9.04 -9.78 17.14
N PHE A 33 -9.18 -11.05 16.76
CA PHE A 33 -9.31 -11.49 15.38
C PHE A 33 -10.63 -12.23 15.18
N MET A 34 -11.32 -11.94 14.08
CA MET A 34 -12.55 -12.63 13.70
C MET A 34 -12.45 -13.08 12.25
N LEU A 35 -12.59 -14.38 12.02
CA LEU A 35 -12.70 -14.97 10.69
C LEU A 35 -14.13 -15.46 10.46
N LYS A 36 -14.71 -15.02 9.35
CA LYS A 36 -15.98 -15.54 8.80
C LYS A 36 -15.65 -16.32 7.54
N ASN A 37 -16.45 -17.33 7.22
CA ASN A 37 -16.25 -18.20 6.05
C ASN A 37 -14.89 -18.89 6.09
N PHE A 38 -14.79 -19.92 6.94
CA PHE A 38 -13.62 -20.77 7.07
C PHE A 38 -13.91 -22.16 6.51
N ASP A 39 -12.86 -22.84 6.07
CA ASP A 39 -12.94 -24.25 5.70
C ASP A 39 -13.08 -25.11 6.96
N LEU A 40 -13.73 -26.27 6.83
CA LEU A 40 -13.98 -27.20 7.95
C LEU A 40 -12.80 -28.15 8.21
N GLU A 41 -11.63 -27.81 7.67
CA GLU A 41 -10.40 -28.54 7.88
C GLU A 41 -9.75 -28.14 9.22
N GLU A 42 -8.77 -28.94 9.64
CA GLU A 42 -7.99 -28.65 10.83
C GLU A 42 -7.23 -27.34 10.67
N ILE A 43 -7.46 -26.41 11.59
CA ILE A 43 -6.80 -25.12 11.60
C ILE A 43 -5.62 -25.16 12.58
N ASN A 44 -4.43 -24.90 12.03
CA ASN A 44 -3.19 -24.82 12.78
C ASN A 44 -2.61 -23.41 12.71
N TRP A 45 -2.85 -22.61 13.74
CA TRP A 45 -2.40 -21.22 13.82
C TRP A 45 -1.42 -21.00 14.95
N ARG A 46 -0.36 -20.26 14.66
CA ARG A 46 0.60 -19.75 15.62
C ARG A 46 0.16 -18.38 16.11
N ILE A 47 0.16 -18.21 17.43
CA ILE A 47 -0.17 -16.98 18.15
C ILE A 47 1.11 -16.46 18.76
N TRP A 48 1.58 -15.33 18.24
CA TRP A 48 2.92 -14.83 18.53
C TRP A 48 2.91 -13.36 18.97
N ALA A 49 3.58 -13.08 20.09
CA ALA A 49 3.82 -11.73 20.60
C ALA A 49 5.25 -11.61 21.13
N VAL A 50 5.87 -10.44 20.93
CA VAL A 50 7.22 -10.17 21.46
C VAL A 50 7.18 -10.11 22.98
N GLY A 51 8.09 -10.82 23.64
CA GLY A 51 8.14 -10.92 25.10
C GLY A 51 7.30 -12.07 25.66
N TYR A 52 6.75 -12.93 24.80
CA TYR A 52 5.87 -14.04 25.19
C TYR A 52 6.27 -15.32 24.47
N LYS A 53 5.94 -16.47 25.07
CA LYS A 53 6.19 -17.78 24.48
C LYS A 53 5.34 -18.00 23.24
N ASP A 54 5.96 -18.58 22.21
CA ASP A 54 5.27 -18.96 20.99
C ASP A 54 4.22 -20.05 21.29
N SER A 55 2.99 -19.84 20.83
CA SER A 55 1.85 -20.72 21.14
C SER A 55 1.17 -21.19 19.87
N ILE A 56 0.80 -22.47 19.81
CA ILE A 56 0.08 -23.05 18.67
C ILE A 56 -1.35 -23.36 19.11
N LEU A 57 -2.30 -22.83 18.36
CA LEU A 57 -3.72 -23.16 18.44
C LEU A 57 -4.04 -24.15 17.32
N ASN A 58 -4.38 -25.38 17.71
CA ASN A 58 -4.88 -26.42 16.83
C ASN A 58 -6.35 -26.71 17.19
N PHE A 59 -7.24 -26.62 16.21
CA PHE A 59 -8.64 -26.98 16.39
C PHE A 59 -9.33 -27.31 15.06
N VAL A 60 -10.40 -28.10 15.14
CA VAL A 60 -11.36 -28.30 14.04
C VAL A 60 -12.54 -27.35 14.25
N PRO A 61 -12.84 -26.44 13.30
CA PRO A 61 -13.92 -25.47 13.46
C PRO A 61 -15.31 -26.10 13.52
N ASN A 62 -16.14 -25.67 14.47
CA ASN A 62 -17.56 -26.03 14.47
C ASN A 62 -18.32 -25.29 13.33
N PRO A 63 -18.91 -26.01 12.35
CA PRO A 63 -19.63 -25.40 11.21
C PRO A 63 -20.93 -24.70 11.60
N MET A 64 -21.50 -25.04 12.76
CA MET A 64 -22.84 -24.59 13.16
C MET A 64 -22.81 -23.43 14.16
N GLY A 65 -21.64 -23.06 14.68
CA GLY A 65 -21.52 -22.15 15.82
C GLY A 65 -20.36 -21.17 15.76
N LYS A 66 -20.21 -20.42 16.85
CA LYS A 66 -19.03 -19.57 17.07
C LYS A 66 -17.96 -20.39 17.76
N ASN A 67 -16.75 -20.38 17.21
CA ASN A 67 -15.55 -20.92 17.85
C ASN A 67 -14.85 -19.74 18.54
N ILE A 68 -14.88 -19.68 19.87
CA ILE A 68 -14.34 -18.56 20.64
C ILE A 68 -13.15 -19.06 21.44
N PHE A 69 -12.00 -18.41 21.27
CA PHE A 69 -10.75 -18.74 21.96
C PHE A 69 -10.25 -17.51 22.73
N GLU A 70 -9.98 -17.72 24.02
CA GLU A 70 -9.32 -16.74 24.89
C GLU A 70 -7.94 -17.27 25.30
N ILE A 71 -6.89 -16.65 24.77
CA ILE A 71 -5.52 -17.15 24.89
C ILE A 71 -4.73 -16.22 25.80
N LYS A 72 -4.27 -16.75 26.94
CA LYS A 72 -3.33 -16.03 27.81
C LYS A 72 -1.93 -16.50 27.49
N LEU A 73 -1.11 -15.64 26.91
CA LEU A 73 0.26 -16.00 26.57
C LEU A 73 1.14 -15.92 27.80
N GLU A 74 2.05 -16.89 27.94
CA GLU A 74 3.04 -16.89 29.00
C GLU A 74 4.17 -15.91 28.67
N PRO A 75 4.59 -15.04 29.61
CA PRO A 75 5.76 -14.20 29.41
C PRO A 75 7.03 -15.01 29.17
N GLU A 76 7.84 -14.55 28.22
CA GLU A 76 9.19 -15.05 28.01
C GLU A 76 10.13 -14.38 29.02
N LYS A 77 11.04 -15.17 29.61
CA LYS A 77 12.00 -14.71 30.63
C LYS A 77 13.43 -14.66 30.10
N ASP A 78 13.73 -15.38 29.02
CA ASP A 78 15.06 -15.40 28.45
C ASP A 78 15.32 -14.13 27.60
N PRO A 79 16.26 -13.25 28.00
CA PRO A 79 16.58 -12.04 27.26
C PRO A 79 17.11 -12.31 25.84
N VAL A 80 17.77 -13.46 25.61
CA VAL A 80 18.27 -13.85 24.29
C VAL A 80 17.10 -14.12 23.35
N VAL A 81 16.10 -14.86 23.82
CA VAL A 81 14.88 -15.16 23.05
C VAL A 81 14.10 -13.87 22.76
N ILE A 82 13.94 -13.00 23.75
CA ILE A 82 13.25 -11.70 23.59
C ILE A 82 13.95 -10.83 22.53
N ASN A 83 15.29 -10.81 22.53
CA ASN A 83 16.05 -10.07 21.54
C ASN A 83 15.83 -10.64 20.13
N MET A 84 15.85 -11.96 19.98
CA MET A 84 15.55 -12.62 18.69
C MET A 84 14.13 -12.31 18.21
N GLN A 85 13.13 -12.38 19.09
CA GLN A 85 11.76 -11.99 18.78
C GLN A 85 11.67 -10.53 18.34
N THR A 86 12.43 -9.63 18.95
CA THR A 86 12.49 -8.21 18.58
C THR A 86 13.09 -8.02 17.18
N LEU A 87 14.13 -8.79 16.82
CA LEU A 87 14.71 -8.75 15.48
C LEU A 87 13.72 -9.26 14.43
N ILE A 88 13.00 -10.35 14.72
CA ILE A 88 11.92 -10.87 13.88
C ILE A 88 10.82 -9.82 13.70
N ALA A 89 10.37 -9.19 14.79
CA ALA A 89 9.35 -8.13 14.73
C ALA A 89 9.77 -6.97 13.81
N LYS A 90 11.03 -6.54 13.91
CA LYS A 90 11.61 -5.51 13.04
C LYS A 90 11.62 -5.95 11.58
N LYS A 91 12.01 -7.20 11.29
CA LYS A 91 12.01 -7.77 9.94
C LYS A 91 10.60 -7.82 9.34
N LEU A 92 9.62 -8.32 10.09
CA LEU A 92 8.21 -8.36 9.67
C LEU A 92 7.65 -6.95 9.40
N LYS A 93 7.98 -5.97 10.25
CA LYS A 93 7.58 -4.57 10.04
C LYS A 93 8.19 -3.99 8.76
N LYS A 94 9.48 -4.25 8.49
CA LYS A 94 10.14 -3.83 7.24
C LYS A 94 9.44 -4.44 6.02
N GLN A 95 9.14 -5.74 6.05
CA GLN A 95 8.42 -6.41 4.97
C GLN A 95 7.01 -5.85 4.76
N GLN A 96 6.30 -5.49 5.84
CA GLN A 96 4.98 -4.85 5.73
C GLN A 96 5.09 -3.48 5.05
N ILE A 97 6.04 -2.64 5.47
CA ILE A 97 6.29 -1.33 4.86
C ILE A 97 6.70 -1.51 3.40
N ALA A 98 7.57 -2.47 3.11
CA ALA A 98 7.99 -2.80 1.76
C ALA A 98 6.80 -3.14 0.84
N LYS A 99 5.89 -3.99 1.31
CA LYS A 99 4.66 -4.32 0.57
C LYS A 99 3.81 -3.09 0.32
N VAL A 100 3.55 -2.28 1.35
CA VAL A 100 2.75 -1.05 1.21
C VAL A 100 3.37 -0.13 0.17
N LEU A 101 4.68 0.15 0.25
CA LEU A 101 5.36 1.02 -0.69
C LEU A 101 5.30 0.49 -2.14
N LYS A 102 5.55 -0.80 -2.36
CA LYS A 102 5.50 -1.43 -3.70
C LYS A 102 4.10 -1.41 -4.32
N TYR A 103 3.05 -1.61 -3.53
CA TYR A 103 1.68 -1.60 -4.07
C TYR A 103 1.15 -0.17 -4.21
N SER A 104 1.46 0.73 -3.28
CA SER A 104 1.06 2.12 -3.37
C SER A 104 1.80 2.88 -4.48
N SER A 105 2.97 2.41 -4.93
CA SER A 105 3.67 3.02 -6.06
C SER A 105 2.99 2.82 -7.42
N ILE A 106 2.07 1.84 -7.54
CA ILE A 106 1.42 1.52 -8.83
C ILE A 106 0.65 2.72 -9.38
N ALA A 107 -0.17 3.37 -8.55
CA ALA A 107 -1.00 4.48 -9.02
C ALA A 107 -0.16 5.69 -9.47
N PRO A 108 0.83 6.20 -8.71
CA PRO A 108 1.69 7.28 -9.17
C PRO A 108 2.51 6.92 -10.43
N LEU A 109 2.97 5.67 -10.54
CA LEU A 109 3.71 5.19 -11.72
C LEU A 109 2.86 5.20 -12.99
N LEU A 110 1.57 4.88 -12.88
CA LEU A 110 0.63 4.88 -14.01
C LEU A 110 0.09 6.28 -14.30
N LEU A 111 -0.34 7.01 -13.28
CA LEU A 111 -0.92 8.35 -13.43
C LEU A 111 0.12 9.33 -13.95
N GLY A 112 1.37 9.24 -13.52
CA GLY A 112 2.42 10.17 -13.92
C GLY A 112 2.55 10.32 -15.45
N PRO A 113 2.81 9.23 -16.20
CA PRO A 113 2.79 9.22 -17.66
C PRO A 113 1.45 9.65 -18.27
N THR A 114 0.32 9.29 -17.66
CA THR A 114 -1.00 9.73 -18.14
C THR A 114 -1.15 11.25 -18.07
N PHE A 115 -0.70 11.90 -16.99
CA PHE A 115 -0.71 13.36 -16.88
C PHE A 115 0.25 14.01 -17.87
N VAL A 116 1.45 13.44 -18.09
CA VAL A 116 2.37 13.95 -19.12
C VAL A 116 1.75 13.83 -20.52
N TRP A 117 1.04 12.73 -20.80
CA TRP A 117 0.31 12.57 -22.06
C TRP A 117 -0.85 13.57 -22.20
N LEU A 118 -1.62 13.82 -21.13
CA LEU A 118 -2.66 14.86 -21.16
C LEU A 118 -2.07 16.25 -21.42
N ALA A 119 -0.93 16.56 -20.81
CA ALA A 119 -0.25 17.82 -21.04
C ALA A 119 0.19 17.99 -22.51
N HIS A 120 0.48 16.90 -23.22
CA HIS A 120 0.78 16.96 -24.65
C HIS A 120 -0.40 17.50 -25.46
N ASN A 121 -1.64 17.17 -25.07
CA ASN A 121 -2.83 17.73 -25.71
C ASN A 121 -2.97 19.23 -25.43
N ASP A 122 -2.74 19.67 -24.19
CA ASP A 122 -2.77 21.09 -23.82
C ASP A 122 -1.73 21.91 -24.62
N PHE A 123 -0.51 21.37 -24.79
CA PHE A 123 0.52 22.01 -25.61
C PHE A 123 0.19 22.01 -27.09
N THR A 124 -0.52 20.99 -27.58
CA THR A 124 -0.98 20.94 -28.98
C THR A 124 -2.05 22.01 -29.21
N GLU A 125 -3.04 22.14 -28.33
CA GLU A 125 -4.03 23.22 -28.41
C GLU A 125 -3.37 24.60 -28.35
N ALA A 126 -2.41 24.80 -27.43
CA ALA A 126 -1.65 26.04 -27.38
C ALA A 126 -0.93 26.33 -28.71
N LYS A 127 -0.30 25.32 -29.32
CA LYS A 127 0.38 25.47 -30.61
C LYS A 127 -0.60 25.86 -31.72
N ASP A 128 -1.78 25.27 -31.75
CA ASP A 128 -2.81 25.57 -32.74
C ASP A 128 -3.34 27.01 -32.57
N ILE A 129 -3.64 27.43 -31.34
CA ILE A 129 -4.05 28.83 -31.05
C ILE A 129 -2.93 29.81 -31.43
N LYS A 130 -1.67 29.46 -31.17
CA LYS A 130 -0.53 30.29 -31.54
C LYS A 130 -0.45 30.48 -33.05
N LYS A 131 -0.71 29.42 -33.83
CA LYS A 131 -0.75 29.49 -35.30
C LYS A 131 -1.85 30.44 -35.80
N ASP A 132 -3.00 30.45 -35.15
CA ASP A 132 -4.11 31.38 -35.50
C ASP A 132 -3.78 32.83 -35.16
N LEU A 133 -3.08 33.07 -34.05
CA LEU A 133 -2.58 34.39 -33.66
C LEU A 133 -1.52 34.95 -34.62
N GLU A 134 -0.75 34.08 -35.28
CA GLU A 134 0.29 34.46 -36.25
C GLU A 134 -0.27 34.79 -37.66
N GLN A 135 -1.57 34.59 -37.90
CA GLN A 135 -2.17 34.92 -39.20
C GLN A 135 -2.28 36.45 -39.41
N PRO A 136 -2.01 36.96 -40.62
CA PRO A 136 -1.98 38.40 -40.92
C PRO A 136 -3.30 39.14 -40.62
N SER A 137 -4.43 38.43 -40.62
CA SER A 137 -5.78 38.96 -40.40
C SER A 137 -6.17 39.12 -38.93
N SER A 138 -5.35 38.63 -37.98
CA SER A 138 -5.72 38.48 -36.57
C SER A 138 -5.29 39.65 -35.66
N GLY A 139 -4.62 40.66 -36.19
CA GLY A 139 -3.65 41.48 -35.45
C GLY A 139 -4.13 42.45 -34.34
N SER A 140 -5.42 42.56 -34.01
CA SER A 140 -5.89 43.35 -32.86
C SER A 140 -7.38 43.16 -32.51
N GLY A 141 -7.75 43.49 -31.28
CA GLY A 141 -9.14 43.56 -30.81
C GLY A 141 -9.53 42.50 -29.77
N PRO A 142 -10.78 42.55 -29.24
CA PRO A 142 -11.21 41.70 -28.13
C PRO A 142 -11.12 40.19 -28.41
N HIS A 143 -11.21 39.79 -29.68
CA HIS A 143 -11.04 38.40 -30.08
C HIS A 143 -9.58 37.95 -30.02
N PHE A 144 -8.65 38.80 -30.45
CA PHE A 144 -7.21 38.56 -30.37
C PHE A 144 -6.74 38.44 -28.92
N ASP A 145 -7.20 39.33 -28.04
CA ASP A 145 -6.85 39.28 -26.61
C ASP A 145 -7.36 38.00 -25.95
N LYS A 146 -8.57 37.53 -26.30
CA LYS A 146 -9.11 36.25 -25.83
C LYS A 146 -8.27 35.06 -26.30
N LEU A 147 -7.85 35.03 -27.56
CA LEU A 147 -6.99 33.97 -28.09
C LEU A 147 -5.61 33.98 -27.43
N LYS A 148 -5.03 35.16 -27.20
CA LYS A 148 -3.76 35.32 -26.48
C LYS A 148 -3.85 34.81 -25.05
N GLN A 149 -4.93 35.12 -24.34
CA GLN A 149 -5.19 34.59 -23.00
C GLN A 149 -5.38 33.07 -23.04
N LYS A 150 -6.21 32.54 -23.96
CA LYS A 150 -6.45 31.10 -24.09
C LYS A 150 -5.16 30.33 -24.37
N ASN A 151 -4.26 30.87 -25.20
CA ASN A 151 -2.94 30.30 -25.44
C ASN A 151 -2.09 30.25 -24.16
N ALA A 152 -2.02 31.37 -23.42
CA ALA A 152 -1.26 31.44 -22.18
C ALA A 152 -1.80 30.48 -21.12
N ASP A 153 -3.13 30.38 -21.00
CA ASP A 153 -3.81 29.48 -20.09
C ASP A 153 -3.52 28.00 -20.44
N ALA A 154 -3.59 27.64 -21.73
CA ALA A 154 -3.26 26.28 -22.19
C ALA A 154 -1.79 25.92 -21.93
N ILE A 155 -0.84 26.85 -22.15
CA ILE A 155 0.58 26.63 -21.82
C ILE A 155 0.77 26.45 -20.31
N HIS A 156 0.12 27.28 -19.49
CA HIS A 156 0.22 27.20 -18.04
C HIS A 156 -0.36 25.89 -17.51
N LEU A 157 -1.53 25.49 -18.03
CA LEU A 157 -2.15 24.21 -17.71
C LEU A 157 -1.23 23.05 -18.08
N GLY A 158 -0.74 22.99 -19.32
CA GLY A 158 0.19 21.94 -19.76
C GLY A 158 1.45 21.84 -18.90
N LYS A 159 2.06 22.97 -18.51
CA LYS A 159 3.22 22.99 -17.61
C LYS A 159 2.90 22.41 -16.24
N ASN A 160 1.76 22.79 -15.65
CA ASN A 160 1.34 22.26 -14.35
C ASN A 160 1.01 20.77 -14.44
N THR A 161 0.35 20.34 -15.51
CA THR A 161 0.02 18.93 -15.78
C THR A 161 1.29 18.09 -15.93
N VAL A 162 2.32 18.57 -16.64
CA VAL A 162 3.65 17.91 -16.69
C VAL A 162 4.28 17.86 -15.31
N LEU A 163 4.30 18.96 -14.56
CA LEU A 163 4.90 19.00 -13.22
C LEU A 163 4.26 17.97 -12.28
N ILE A 164 2.92 17.91 -12.27
CA ILE A 164 2.16 16.92 -11.51
C ILE A 164 2.50 15.51 -12.01
N GLY A 165 2.45 15.26 -13.31
CA GLY A 165 2.74 13.96 -13.89
C GLY A 165 4.15 13.45 -13.59
N SER A 166 5.16 14.29 -13.79
CA SER A 166 6.56 13.96 -13.50
C SER A 166 6.79 13.74 -12.00
N SER A 167 6.19 14.57 -11.13
CA SER A 167 6.33 14.40 -9.68
C SER A 167 5.68 13.09 -9.17
N LEU A 168 4.50 12.73 -9.69
CA LEU A 168 3.83 11.47 -9.39
C LEU A 168 4.67 10.29 -9.85
N HIS A 169 5.19 10.34 -11.08
CA HIS A 169 6.02 9.27 -11.62
C HIS A 169 7.29 9.08 -10.77
N PHE A 170 8.01 10.18 -10.47
CA PHE A 170 9.22 10.12 -9.66
C PHE A 170 8.94 9.61 -8.23
N THR A 171 7.84 10.06 -7.61
CA THR A 171 7.41 9.56 -6.30
C THR A 171 7.11 8.06 -6.36
N GLY A 172 6.42 7.62 -7.40
CA GLY A 172 6.15 6.20 -7.66
C GLY A 172 7.42 5.37 -7.77
N VAL A 173 8.41 5.84 -8.56
CA VAL A 173 9.71 5.18 -8.70
C VAL A 173 10.42 5.10 -7.34
N LEU A 174 10.49 6.20 -6.60
CA LEU A 174 11.13 6.23 -5.28
C LEU A 174 10.49 5.24 -4.30
N MET A 175 9.15 5.23 -4.22
CA MET A 175 8.41 4.29 -3.36
C MET A 175 8.70 2.84 -3.76
N LEU A 176 8.70 2.54 -5.06
CA LEU A 176 9.02 1.20 -5.56
C LEU A 176 10.44 0.79 -5.19
N THR A 177 11.44 1.64 -5.42
CA THR A 177 12.85 1.37 -5.11
C THR A 177 13.07 1.14 -3.62
N ILE A 178 12.53 2.01 -2.75
CA ILE A 178 12.61 1.83 -1.30
C ILE A 178 11.88 0.54 -0.88
N GLY A 179 10.72 0.27 -1.48
CA GLY A 179 9.94 -0.93 -1.21
C GLY A 179 10.69 -2.22 -1.60
N ILE A 180 11.44 -2.23 -2.70
CA ILE A 180 12.31 -3.34 -3.09
C ILE A 180 13.46 -3.48 -2.10
N SER A 181 14.14 -2.38 -1.77
CA SER A 181 15.29 -2.39 -0.86
C SER A 181 14.96 -2.86 0.56
N LEU A 182 13.73 -2.62 1.04
CA LEU A 182 13.28 -3.07 2.37
C LEU A 182 12.80 -4.54 2.39
N ASP A 183 12.56 -5.14 1.21
CA ASP A 183 12.13 -6.53 1.06
C ASP A 183 13.29 -7.51 0.80
N CYS A 184 14.48 -6.98 0.53
CA CYS A 184 15.77 -7.68 0.48
C CYS A 184 16.37 -7.79 1.89
#